data_AF-A0A7Y2VNL8-F1
#
_entry.id   AF-A0A7Y2VNL8-F1
#
_cell.length_a   1.000
_cell.length_b   1.000
_cell.length_c   1.000
_cell.angle_alpha   90.00
_cell.angle_beta   90.00
_cell.angle_gamma   90.00
#
_symmetry.space_group_name_H-M   'P 1'
#
loop_
_entity.id
_entity.type
_entity.pdbx_description
1 polymer ?
#
loop_
_entity_poly.entity_id
_entity_poly.type
_entity_poly.pdbx_seq_one_letter_code
_entity_poly.pdbx_strand_id
1 'polypeptide(L)'
;MHITRFVLLAGLLGASISVDGADPRSLAELAAEADLVALAQLRDTDYRRQRNIPVSGAAYLRVLIPYKGVKAGEIIEVFEKGLRDTECYFPNPTVFEEGRRYLLFLRRDPANPERFRGLPEGCALDVLVDADNGYALRYPLDGIAVSDMLAGLAREMAFADPYSIVEDRDLPPSERSELQSGGFIAPHSDDRQSAETQSGSLAPPPDYRGPRWRYTHGIPLESFRPLLKLDP
;
A
#
# COMPACT_ATOMS: atom_id res chain seq x y z
N MET A 1 -10.76 0.74 62.83
CA MET A 1 -9.44 0.90 62.19
C MET A 1 -9.48 0.21 60.83
N HIS A 2 -9.63 0.99 59.76
CA HIS A 2 -9.75 0.49 58.39
C HIS A 2 -8.37 0.22 57.78
N ILE A 3 -8.19 -0.97 57.22
CA ILE A 3 -7.02 -1.35 56.43
C ILE A 3 -7.38 -1.09 54.97
N THR A 4 -6.88 0.02 54.44
CA THR A 4 -7.03 0.38 53.02
C THR A 4 -6.02 -0.43 52.20
N ARG A 5 -6.52 -1.38 51.40
CA ARG A 5 -5.72 -2.06 50.37
C ARG A 5 -5.48 -1.08 49.21
N PHE A 6 -4.22 -0.69 48.99
CA PHE A 6 -3.78 -0.05 47.76
C PHE A 6 -3.57 -1.14 46.70
N VAL A 7 -4.40 -1.16 45.67
CA VAL A 7 -4.18 -1.94 44.45
C VAL A 7 -3.38 -1.05 43.51
N LEU A 8 -2.12 -1.41 43.25
CA LEU A 8 -1.31 -0.78 42.22
C LEU A 8 -1.72 -1.40 40.87
N LEU A 9 -2.48 -0.65 40.05
CA LEU A 9 -2.61 -0.96 38.63
C LEU A 9 -1.30 -0.56 37.94
N ALA A 10 -0.46 -1.53 37.60
CA ALA A 10 0.61 -1.33 36.64
C ALA A 10 0.00 -1.34 35.23
N GLY A 11 -0.10 -0.16 34.61
CA GLY A 11 -0.48 -0.02 33.22
C GLY A 11 0.57 -0.67 32.33
N LEU A 12 0.14 -1.63 31.50
CA LEU A 12 0.92 -2.10 30.36
C LEU A 12 1.01 -0.95 29.36
N LEU A 13 2.18 -0.31 29.28
CA LEU A 13 2.54 0.45 28.09
C LEU A 13 2.62 -0.53 26.92
N GLY A 14 1.77 -0.33 25.92
CA GLY A 14 1.92 -0.98 24.62
C GLY A 14 3.29 -0.61 24.04
N ALA A 15 4.09 -1.63 23.73
CA ALA A 15 5.32 -1.45 23.00
C ALA A 15 4.97 -1.05 21.57
N SER A 16 5.21 0.20 21.21
CA SER A 16 5.25 0.64 19.82
C SER A 16 6.39 -0.11 19.14
N ILE A 17 6.08 -0.87 18.09
CA ILE A 17 7.09 -1.45 17.21
C ILE A 17 7.73 -0.27 16.49
N SER A 18 8.97 0.06 16.86
CA SER A 18 9.77 1.03 16.12
C SER A 18 10.27 0.32 14.87
N VAL A 19 9.67 0.65 13.73
CA VAL A 19 10.27 0.38 12.42
C VAL A 19 11.51 1.27 12.38
N ASP A 20 12.68 0.67 12.19
CA ASP A 20 13.93 1.41 11.98
C ASP A 20 13.85 2.04 10.57
N GLY A 21 13.17 3.19 10.50
CA GLY A 21 12.77 3.90 9.30
C GLY A 21 12.45 5.33 9.69
N ALA A 22 12.74 6.28 8.80
CA ALA A 22 12.64 7.71 9.06
C ALA A 22 11.32 8.10 9.77
N ASP A 23 11.37 9.13 10.62
CA ASP A 23 10.20 9.65 11.33
C ASP A 23 9.03 9.88 10.36
N PRO A 24 7.79 9.46 10.70
CA PRO A 24 6.65 9.59 9.81
C PRO A 24 6.48 11.04 9.35
N ARG A 25 6.30 11.23 8.05
CA ARG A 25 6.13 12.56 7.45
C ARG A 25 4.74 12.78 6.91
N SER A 26 4.34 14.04 6.80
CA SER A 26 3.07 14.36 6.17
C SER A 26 3.15 14.19 4.64
N LEU A 27 2.01 13.95 4.01
CA LEU A 27 1.88 13.93 2.55
C LEU A 27 2.34 15.25 1.92
N ALA A 28 2.12 16.37 2.61
CA ALA A 28 2.59 17.69 2.18
C ALA A 28 4.11 17.78 2.18
N GLU A 29 4.78 17.30 3.23
CA GLU A 29 6.23 17.29 3.31
C GLU A 29 6.83 16.36 2.25
N LEU A 30 6.27 15.16 2.06
CA LEU A 30 6.70 14.23 1.01
C LEU A 30 6.55 14.86 -0.38
N ALA A 31 5.41 15.53 -0.64
CA ALA A 31 5.15 16.21 -1.90
C ALA A 31 6.06 17.42 -2.15
N ALA A 32 6.40 18.15 -1.10
CA ALA A 32 7.29 19.31 -1.16
C ALA A 32 8.70 18.89 -1.57
N GLU A 33 9.22 17.80 -0.98
CA GLU A 33 10.56 17.28 -1.27
C GLU A 33 10.65 16.55 -2.62
N ALA A 34 9.62 15.83 -3.01
CA ALA A 34 9.62 15.08 -4.25
C ALA A 34 9.77 16.01 -5.48
N ASP A 35 10.58 15.61 -6.45
CA ASP A 35 10.63 16.25 -7.77
C ASP A 35 9.41 15.90 -8.63
N LEU A 36 8.78 14.75 -8.33
CA LEU A 36 7.61 14.23 -9.01
C LEU A 36 6.59 13.72 -7.99
N VAL A 37 5.34 14.16 -8.16
CA VAL A 37 4.18 13.62 -7.45
C VAL A 37 3.09 13.28 -8.47
N ALA A 38 2.62 12.04 -8.49
CA ALA A 38 1.64 11.60 -9.47
C ALA A 38 0.87 10.37 -9.00
N LEU A 39 -0.38 10.24 -9.45
CA LEU A 39 -1.03 8.93 -9.52
C LEU A 39 -0.57 8.26 -10.83
N ALA A 40 0.07 7.11 -10.73
CA ALA A 40 0.58 6.37 -11.88
C ALA A 40 0.23 4.89 -11.80
N GLN A 41 0.22 4.25 -12.96
CA GLN A 41 -0.06 2.83 -13.11
C GLN A 41 1.17 2.09 -13.61
N LEU A 42 1.51 0.99 -12.94
CA LEU A 42 2.60 0.13 -13.34
C LEU A 42 2.33 -0.52 -14.70
N ARG A 43 3.34 -0.50 -15.56
CA ARG A 43 3.28 -1.10 -16.90
C ARG A 43 4.16 -2.34 -16.99
N ASP A 44 5.37 -2.23 -16.48
CA ASP A 44 6.38 -3.29 -16.58
C ASP A 44 7.47 -3.09 -15.52
N THR A 45 8.22 -4.15 -15.24
CA THR A 45 9.43 -4.10 -14.41
C THR A 45 10.56 -4.89 -15.06
N ASP A 46 11.75 -4.33 -15.04
CA ASP A 46 12.99 -4.98 -15.46
C ASP A 46 13.96 -5.05 -14.28
N TYR A 47 13.63 -5.89 -13.30
CA TYR A 47 14.49 -6.11 -12.14
C TYR A 47 15.42 -7.30 -12.34
N ARG A 48 16.69 -7.07 -12.06
CA ARG A 48 17.62 -8.13 -11.72
C ARG A 48 17.27 -8.67 -10.35
N ARG A 49 17.13 -9.99 -10.27
CA ARG A 49 16.77 -10.71 -9.04
C ARG A 49 17.88 -11.63 -8.60
N GLN A 50 18.00 -11.81 -7.28
CA GLN A 50 18.80 -12.85 -6.66
C GLN A 50 17.94 -13.59 -5.65
N ARG A 51 17.84 -14.92 -5.79
CA ARG A 51 16.96 -15.75 -4.96
C ARG A 51 15.51 -15.21 -4.93
N ASN A 52 15.01 -14.80 -6.09
CA ASN A 52 13.70 -14.16 -6.32
C ASN A 52 13.48 -12.77 -5.70
N ILE A 53 14.48 -12.22 -4.99
CA ILE A 53 14.42 -10.87 -4.41
C ILE A 53 15.00 -9.88 -5.42
N PRO A 54 14.31 -8.77 -5.75
CA PRO A 54 14.86 -7.72 -6.61
C PRO A 54 16.06 -7.04 -5.93
N VAL A 55 17.17 -6.90 -6.65
CA VAL A 55 18.41 -6.28 -6.14
C VAL A 55 18.80 -5.01 -6.89
N SER A 56 18.29 -4.84 -8.10
CA SER A 56 18.40 -3.61 -8.89
C SER A 56 17.52 -3.67 -10.13
N GLY A 57 17.17 -2.53 -10.69
CA GLY A 57 16.52 -2.45 -12.00
C GLY A 57 15.50 -1.32 -12.02
N ALA A 58 14.60 -1.36 -13.00
CA ALA A 58 13.64 -0.29 -13.21
C ALA A 58 12.19 -0.77 -13.24
N ALA A 59 11.30 0.09 -12.75
CA ALA A 59 9.87 0.03 -12.96
C ALA A 59 9.46 1.09 -13.97
N TYR A 60 8.54 0.75 -14.86
CA TYR A 60 7.98 1.69 -15.81
C TYR A 60 6.52 1.93 -15.47
N LEU A 61 6.18 3.18 -15.15
CA LEU A 61 4.82 3.55 -14.77
C LEU A 61 4.27 4.61 -15.73
N ARG A 62 3.00 4.45 -16.12
CA ARG A 62 2.27 5.45 -16.90
C ARG A 62 1.58 6.42 -15.95
N VAL A 63 1.84 7.71 -16.09
CA VAL A 63 1.19 8.77 -15.31
C VAL A 63 -0.29 8.84 -15.70
N LEU A 64 -1.17 8.70 -14.71
CA LEU A 64 -2.62 8.86 -14.87
C LEU A 64 -3.06 10.28 -14.49
N ILE A 65 -2.64 10.74 -13.31
CA ILE A 65 -2.95 12.08 -12.80
C ILE A 65 -1.64 12.75 -12.36
N PRO A 66 -1.16 13.76 -13.10
CA PRO A 66 0.03 14.50 -12.69
C PRO A 66 -0.33 15.50 -11.58
N TYR A 67 0.49 15.56 -10.53
CA TYR A 67 0.39 16.59 -9.50
C TYR A 67 1.61 17.51 -9.48
N LYS A 68 2.81 16.98 -9.76
CA LYS A 68 4.06 17.75 -9.81
C LYS A 68 5.06 17.10 -10.77
N GLY A 69 5.74 17.90 -11.59
CA GLY A 69 6.95 17.50 -12.31
C GLY A 69 6.79 16.62 -13.55
N VAL A 70 5.56 16.21 -13.93
CA VAL A 70 5.28 15.30 -15.06
C VAL A 70 3.96 15.63 -15.76
N LYS A 71 3.72 15.02 -16.93
CA LYS A 71 2.48 15.15 -17.69
C LYS A 71 1.64 13.87 -17.68
N ALA A 72 0.34 14.02 -17.84
CA ALA A 72 -0.56 12.88 -18.00
C ALA A 72 -0.17 12.04 -19.24
N GLY A 73 -0.19 10.72 -19.08
CA GLY A 73 0.16 9.76 -20.12
C GLY A 73 1.66 9.51 -20.31
N GLU A 74 2.54 10.31 -19.68
CA GLU A 74 3.99 10.12 -19.69
C GLU A 74 4.36 8.77 -19.05
N ILE A 75 5.40 8.11 -19.58
CA ILE A 75 5.98 6.92 -18.95
C ILE A 75 7.22 7.36 -18.19
N ILE A 76 7.24 7.07 -16.90
CA ILE A 76 8.37 7.37 -16.02
C ILE A 76 9.14 6.10 -15.69
N GLU A 77 10.45 6.22 -15.57
CA GLU A 77 11.34 5.16 -15.13
C GLU A 77 11.71 5.39 -13.65
N VAL A 78 11.31 4.46 -12.78
CA VAL A 78 11.73 4.43 -11.38
C VAL A 78 12.81 3.38 -11.24
N PHE A 79 14.05 3.83 -11.06
CA PHE A 79 15.19 2.94 -10.91
C PHE A 79 15.47 2.69 -9.44
N GLU A 80 15.82 1.46 -9.06
CA GLU A 80 16.36 1.19 -7.74
C GLU A 80 17.53 0.23 -7.75
N LYS A 81 18.31 0.30 -6.66
CA LYS A 81 19.42 -0.59 -6.40
C LYS A 81 19.63 -0.72 -4.89
N GLY A 82 19.57 -1.95 -4.42
CA GLY A 82 19.68 -2.24 -2.99
C GLY A 82 18.64 -3.27 -2.55
N LEU A 83 18.54 -3.44 -1.25
CA LEU A 83 17.78 -4.46 -0.53
C LEU A 83 17.19 -3.94 0.78
N ARG A 84 17.17 -2.62 1.02
CA ARG A 84 16.44 -2.07 2.17
C ARG A 84 14.95 -2.08 1.86
N ASP A 85 14.17 -1.95 2.92
CA ASP A 85 12.70 -2.05 2.85
C ASP A 85 12.07 -0.84 2.15
N THR A 86 12.82 0.27 2.07
CA THR A 86 12.39 1.54 1.44
C THR A 86 12.59 1.57 -0.07
N GLU A 87 13.26 0.57 -0.65
CA GLU A 87 13.49 0.49 -2.09
C GLU A 87 12.15 0.29 -2.83
N CYS A 88 11.91 1.13 -3.84
CA CYS A 88 10.75 1.14 -4.71
C CYS A 88 10.68 -0.03 -5.69
N TYR A 89 10.61 -1.26 -5.18
CA TYR A 89 10.34 -2.43 -6.01
C TYR A 89 8.85 -2.73 -6.07
N PHE A 90 8.29 -2.50 -7.25
CA PHE A 90 6.87 -2.76 -7.51
C PHE A 90 6.62 -4.23 -7.95
N PRO A 91 5.55 -4.90 -7.50
CA PRO A 91 5.19 -6.23 -7.96
C PRO A 91 4.95 -6.24 -9.49
N ASN A 92 5.68 -7.08 -10.22
CA ASN A 92 5.55 -7.14 -11.68
C ASN A 92 4.12 -7.53 -12.08
N PRO A 93 3.43 -6.76 -12.96
CA PRO A 93 2.16 -7.21 -13.50
C PRO A 93 2.39 -8.46 -14.36
N THR A 94 1.46 -9.41 -14.32
CA THR A 94 1.47 -10.49 -15.32
C THR A 94 1.01 -9.94 -16.67
N VAL A 95 1.33 -10.63 -17.77
CA VAL A 95 0.96 -10.18 -19.13
C VAL A 95 -0.56 -10.08 -19.38
N PHE A 96 -1.37 -10.64 -18.48
CA PHE A 96 -2.83 -10.67 -18.57
C PHE A 96 -3.52 -9.70 -17.59
N GLU A 97 -2.75 -9.02 -16.75
CA GLU A 97 -3.27 -8.14 -15.71
C GLU A 97 -2.97 -6.68 -16.04
N GLU A 98 -3.96 -5.83 -15.83
CA GLU A 98 -3.73 -4.40 -15.75
C GLU A 98 -2.88 -4.11 -14.51
N GLY A 99 -1.80 -3.34 -14.62
CA GLY A 99 -0.91 -3.13 -13.47
C GLY A 99 -1.51 -2.29 -12.34
N ARG A 100 -0.91 -2.44 -11.15
CA ARG A 100 -1.26 -1.74 -9.92
C ARG A 100 -1.09 -0.22 -10.05
N ARG A 101 -1.85 0.52 -9.26
CA ARG A 101 -1.84 1.99 -9.24
C ARG A 101 -1.26 2.50 -7.94
N TYR A 102 -0.51 3.58 -8.04
CA TYR A 102 0.25 4.15 -6.92
C TYR A 102 0.15 5.66 -6.92
N LEU A 103 0.04 6.24 -5.73
CA LEU A 103 0.43 7.63 -5.51
C LEU A 103 1.93 7.65 -5.24
N LEU A 104 2.68 8.29 -6.15
CA LEU A 104 4.14 8.31 -6.16
C LEU A 104 4.69 9.60 -5.58
N PHE A 105 5.79 9.48 -4.83
CA PHE A 105 6.66 10.56 -4.37
C PHE A 105 8.09 10.21 -4.76
N LEU A 106 8.64 10.92 -5.73
CA LEU A 106 9.91 10.55 -6.34
C LEU A 106 10.85 11.74 -6.48
N ARG A 107 12.14 11.48 -6.35
CA ARG A 107 13.24 12.42 -6.63
C ARG A 107 13.94 12.04 -7.92
N ARG A 108 14.54 13.00 -8.62
CA ARG A 108 15.41 12.71 -9.77
C ARG A 108 16.62 11.91 -9.31
N ASP A 109 17.04 10.94 -10.12
CA ASP A 109 18.30 10.25 -9.87
C ASP A 109 19.46 11.23 -10.12
N PRO A 110 20.30 11.53 -9.11
CA PRO A 110 21.45 12.42 -9.30
C PRO A 110 22.48 11.85 -10.30
N ALA A 111 22.50 10.54 -10.52
CA ALA A 111 23.37 9.90 -11.51
C ALA A 111 22.77 9.89 -12.93
N ASN A 112 21.44 9.97 -13.05
CA ASN A 112 20.75 10.05 -14.34
C ASN A 112 19.43 10.85 -14.22
N PRO A 113 19.43 12.16 -14.54
CA PRO A 113 18.26 13.03 -14.35
C PRO A 113 17.01 12.67 -15.16
N GLU A 114 17.12 11.77 -16.15
CA GLU A 114 15.98 11.24 -16.91
C GLU A 114 15.19 10.17 -16.14
N ARG A 115 15.73 9.69 -15.02
CA ARG A 115 15.14 8.65 -14.17
C ARG A 115 14.81 9.18 -12.79
N PHE A 116 13.98 8.43 -12.09
CA PHE A 116 13.55 8.75 -10.74
C PHE A 116 13.99 7.66 -9.74
N ARG A 117 14.10 8.06 -8.48
CA ARG A 117 14.39 7.23 -7.30
C ARG A 117 13.33 7.49 -6.23
N GLY A 118 13.16 6.55 -5.30
CA GLY A 118 12.39 6.77 -4.10
C GLY A 118 12.97 7.84 -3.17
N LEU A 119 12.11 8.37 -2.30
CA LEU A 119 12.58 9.10 -1.13
C LEU A 119 13.12 8.13 -0.07
N PRO A 120 13.95 8.59 0.88
CA PRO A 120 14.40 7.76 2.00
C PRO A 120 13.25 7.14 2.82
N GLU A 121 12.08 7.79 2.85
CA GLU A 121 10.86 7.36 3.55
C GLU A 121 10.07 6.28 2.79
N GLY A 122 10.44 5.98 1.55
CA GLY A 122 9.66 5.22 0.59
C GLY A 122 9.11 6.11 -0.54
N CYS A 123 8.27 5.57 -1.42
CA CYS A 123 7.92 6.30 -2.65
C CYS A 123 6.54 6.04 -3.23
N ALA A 124 5.80 5.08 -2.69
CA ALA A 124 4.53 4.69 -3.24
C ALA A 124 3.53 4.37 -2.14
N LEU A 125 2.31 4.85 -2.32
CA LEU A 125 1.14 4.42 -1.57
C LEU A 125 0.17 3.74 -2.54
N ASP A 126 -0.40 2.61 -2.13
CA ASP A 126 -1.36 1.85 -2.96
C ASP A 126 -2.62 2.68 -3.24
N VAL A 127 -3.03 2.68 -4.51
CA VAL A 127 -4.29 3.25 -4.96
C VAL A 127 -5.15 2.14 -5.57
N LEU A 128 -6.40 2.07 -5.13
CA LEU A 128 -7.41 1.15 -5.65
C LEU A 128 -8.48 1.91 -6.42
N VAL A 129 -9.14 1.22 -7.33
CA VAL A 129 -10.35 1.66 -8.03
C VAL A 129 -11.60 1.21 -7.27
N ASP A 130 -12.44 2.16 -6.89
CA ASP A 130 -13.73 1.89 -6.23
C ASP A 130 -14.81 1.40 -7.22
N ALA A 131 -15.98 1.02 -6.71
CA ALA A 131 -17.10 0.52 -7.51
C ALA A 131 -17.67 1.56 -8.51
N ASP A 132 -17.42 2.85 -8.27
CA ASP A 132 -17.86 3.97 -9.11
C ASP A 132 -16.77 4.41 -10.11
N ASN A 133 -15.68 3.65 -10.22
CA ASN A 133 -14.47 3.96 -11.02
C ASN A 133 -13.69 5.19 -10.52
N GLY A 134 -13.87 5.57 -9.26
CA GLY A 134 -13.03 6.54 -8.56
C GLY A 134 -11.72 5.93 -8.09
N TYR A 135 -10.71 6.78 -7.86
CA TYR A 135 -9.46 6.38 -7.22
C TYR A 135 -9.52 6.65 -5.73
N ALA A 136 -9.06 5.69 -4.93
CA ALA A 136 -8.91 5.84 -3.49
C ALA A 136 -7.57 5.29 -3.02
N LEU A 137 -6.90 6.01 -2.11
CA LEU A 137 -5.77 5.43 -1.37
C LEU A 137 -6.30 4.27 -0.53
N ARG A 138 -5.66 3.11 -0.62
CA ARG A 138 -5.99 1.97 0.22
C ARG A 138 -5.74 2.33 1.69
N TYR A 139 -6.67 1.99 2.58
CA TYR A 139 -6.50 2.24 4.01
C TYR A 139 -6.66 0.95 4.83
N PRO A 140 -5.80 0.69 5.83
CA PRO A 140 -4.60 1.44 6.23
C PRO A 140 -3.53 1.52 5.14
N LEU A 141 -2.68 2.54 5.21
CA LEU A 141 -1.57 2.70 4.25
C LEU A 141 -0.52 1.59 4.44
N ASP A 142 0.20 1.29 3.36
CA ASP A 142 1.45 0.50 3.36
C ASP A 142 2.48 1.25 2.50
N GLY A 143 3.76 0.93 2.70
CA GLY A 143 4.89 1.43 1.92
C GLY A 143 5.51 2.73 2.45
N ILE A 144 4.72 3.68 2.94
CA ILE A 144 5.23 4.92 3.57
C ILE A 144 4.51 5.17 4.89
N ALA A 145 5.27 5.40 5.96
CA ALA A 145 4.72 5.85 7.23
C ALA A 145 4.37 7.34 7.15
N VAL A 146 3.09 7.66 7.29
CA VAL A 146 2.56 9.02 7.13
C VAL A 146 2.04 9.57 8.46
N SER A 147 2.36 10.82 8.79
CA SER A 147 1.97 11.47 10.04
C SER A 147 0.58 12.15 10.02
N ASP A 148 -0.02 12.30 8.84
CA ASP A 148 -1.37 12.83 8.69
C ASP A 148 -2.42 11.99 9.47
N MET A 149 -3.42 12.67 10.03
CA MET A 149 -4.56 12.02 10.68
C MET A 149 -5.55 11.46 9.65
N LEU A 150 -5.15 10.39 8.97
CA LEU A 150 -5.89 9.82 7.84
C LEU A 150 -7.13 9.01 8.24
N ALA A 151 -7.19 8.52 9.48
CA ALA A 151 -8.32 7.73 9.97
C ALA A 151 -9.67 8.47 9.86
N GLY A 152 -9.68 9.79 10.01
CA GLY A 152 -10.90 10.61 9.87
C GLY A 152 -11.35 10.82 8.42
N LEU A 153 -10.51 10.48 7.45
CA LEU A 153 -10.81 10.58 6.01
C LEU A 153 -11.09 9.21 5.39
N ALA A 154 -10.67 8.13 6.06
CA ALA A 154 -10.95 6.77 5.64
C ALA A 154 -12.43 6.46 5.80
N ARG A 155 -13.01 5.83 4.78
CA ARG A 155 -14.40 5.37 4.81
C ARG A 155 -14.49 3.96 4.25
N GLU A 156 -15.52 3.25 4.69
CA GLU A 156 -15.91 1.99 4.09
C GLU A 156 -16.30 2.22 2.62
N MET A 157 -15.82 1.36 1.71
CA MET A 157 -16.14 1.42 0.29
C MET A 157 -15.97 0.05 -0.37
N ALA A 158 -16.73 -0.15 -1.45
CA ALA A 158 -16.56 -1.31 -2.32
C ALA A 158 -15.51 -1.00 -3.39
N PHE A 159 -14.63 -1.97 -3.66
CA PHE A 159 -13.61 -1.87 -4.70
C PHE A 159 -13.93 -2.76 -5.89
N ALA A 160 -13.82 -2.19 -7.09
CA ALA A 160 -13.82 -2.94 -8.35
C ALA A 160 -12.41 -3.43 -8.73
N ASP A 161 -11.37 -2.87 -8.12
CA ASP A 161 -9.98 -3.22 -8.41
C ASP A 161 -9.65 -4.67 -7.99
N PRO A 162 -9.10 -5.52 -8.89
CA PRO A 162 -8.69 -6.88 -8.53
C PRO A 162 -7.63 -6.90 -7.43
N TYR A 163 -6.81 -5.85 -7.32
CA TYR A 163 -5.79 -5.72 -6.27
C TYR A 163 -6.35 -5.33 -4.91
N SER A 164 -7.67 -5.14 -4.79
CA SER A 164 -8.34 -5.05 -3.49
C SER A 164 -8.44 -6.40 -2.76
N ILE A 165 -8.05 -7.50 -3.42
CA ILE A 165 -8.04 -8.85 -2.86
C ILE A 165 -6.60 -9.26 -2.55
N VAL A 166 -6.36 -9.77 -1.35
CA VAL A 166 -5.07 -10.30 -0.88
C VAL A 166 -5.23 -11.75 -0.44
N GLU A 167 -4.27 -12.61 -0.79
CA GLU A 167 -4.28 -14.00 -0.31
C GLU A 167 -3.85 -14.06 1.16
N ASP A 168 -4.44 -14.97 1.94
CA ASP A 168 -4.08 -15.13 3.37
C ASP A 168 -2.60 -15.44 3.58
N ARG A 169 -1.95 -16.11 2.61
CA ARG A 169 -0.51 -16.42 2.64
C ARG A 169 0.38 -15.18 2.52
N ASP A 170 -0.12 -14.13 1.88
CA ASP A 170 0.61 -12.89 1.62
C ASP A 170 0.40 -11.86 2.73
N LEU A 171 -0.43 -12.19 3.72
CA LEU A 171 -0.75 -11.33 4.85
C LEU A 171 -0.24 -11.96 6.16
N PRO A 172 0.84 -11.40 6.77
CA PRO A 172 1.37 -11.88 8.03
C PRO A 172 0.27 -12.05 9.09
N PRO A 173 0.30 -13.11 9.93
CA PRO A 173 -0.78 -13.38 10.87
C PRO A 173 -1.12 -12.22 11.81
N SER A 174 -0.12 -11.47 12.30
CA SER A 174 -0.32 -10.29 13.15
C SER A 174 -1.02 -9.17 12.41
N GLU A 175 -0.53 -8.81 11.22
CA GLU A 175 -1.10 -7.78 10.37
C GLU A 175 -2.56 -8.10 10.00
N ARG A 176 -2.82 -9.36 9.62
CA ARG A 176 -4.17 -9.85 9.36
C ARG A 176 -5.10 -9.67 10.56
N SER A 177 -4.65 -10.06 11.76
CA SER A 177 -5.46 -9.90 12.97
C SER A 177 -5.75 -8.42 13.27
N GLU A 178 -4.78 -7.53 13.06
CA GLU A 178 -4.96 -6.09 13.22
C GLU A 178 -5.98 -5.55 12.21
N LEU A 179 -5.81 -5.85 10.93
CA LEU A 179 -6.73 -5.43 9.87
C LEU A 179 -8.15 -5.96 10.08
N GLN A 180 -8.30 -7.22 10.52
CA GLN A 180 -9.60 -7.78 10.88
C GLN A 180 -10.23 -7.07 12.07
N SER A 181 -9.46 -6.83 13.13
CA SER A 181 -9.94 -6.16 14.34
C SER A 181 -10.40 -4.73 14.06
N GLY A 182 -9.72 -4.05 13.13
CA GLY A 182 -10.09 -2.72 12.65
C GLY A 182 -11.19 -2.70 11.59
N GLY A 183 -11.66 -3.86 11.12
CA GLY A 183 -12.67 -3.96 10.07
C GLY A 183 -12.18 -3.55 8.67
N PHE A 184 -10.87 -3.49 8.45
CA PHE A 184 -10.23 -3.03 7.22
C PHE A 184 -10.10 -4.11 6.14
N ILE A 185 -10.31 -5.37 6.53
CA ILE A 185 -10.47 -6.49 5.61
C ILE A 185 -11.68 -7.35 5.97
N ALA A 186 -12.29 -7.94 4.96
CA ALA A 186 -13.38 -8.90 5.09
C ALA A 186 -13.11 -10.16 4.26
N PRO A 187 -13.69 -11.33 4.61
CA PRO A 187 -13.59 -12.53 3.77
C PRO A 187 -14.11 -12.25 2.36
N HIS A 188 -13.37 -12.70 1.34
CA HIS A 188 -13.82 -12.61 -0.04
C HIS A 188 -14.99 -13.59 -0.30
N SER A 189 -16.04 -13.14 -1.01
CA SER A 189 -17.35 -13.82 -1.11
C SER A 189 -17.27 -15.26 -1.64
N ASP A 190 -16.39 -15.51 -2.61
CA ASP A 190 -16.24 -16.81 -3.28
C ASP A 190 -15.69 -17.87 -2.31
N ASP A 191 -14.95 -17.44 -1.30
CA ASP A 191 -14.36 -18.34 -0.32
C ASP A 191 -15.38 -18.73 0.77
N ARG A 192 -16.38 -17.88 1.04
CA ARG A 192 -17.51 -18.23 1.94
C ARG A 192 -18.35 -19.37 1.37
N GLN A 193 -18.71 -19.28 0.08
CA GLN A 193 -19.47 -20.34 -0.60
C GLN A 193 -18.65 -21.63 -0.72
N SER A 194 -17.34 -21.50 -0.94
CA SER A 194 -16.42 -22.64 -0.97
C SER A 194 -16.31 -23.33 0.38
N ALA A 195 -16.21 -22.59 1.49
CA ALA A 195 -16.11 -23.16 2.86
C ALA A 195 -17.38 -23.90 3.29
N GLU A 196 -18.57 -23.36 3.00
CA GLU A 196 -19.85 -24.02 3.28
C GLU A 196 -20.01 -25.33 2.49
N THR A 197 -19.55 -25.33 1.23
CA THR A 197 -19.58 -26.53 0.37
C THR A 197 -18.51 -27.57 0.77
N GLN A 198 -17.36 -27.13 1.30
CA GLN A 198 -16.25 -27.99 1.72
C GLN A 198 -16.43 -28.67 3.08
N SER A 199 -17.40 -28.25 3.90
CA SER A 199 -17.66 -28.84 5.23
C SER A 199 -17.99 -30.36 5.21
N GLY A 200 -18.10 -30.99 4.03
CA GLY A 200 -18.26 -32.43 3.82
C GLY A 200 -17.10 -33.16 3.09
N SER A 201 -16.00 -32.49 2.73
CA SER A 201 -14.87 -33.09 1.98
C SER A 201 -13.56 -33.02 2.79
N LEU A 202 -12.81 -34.13 2.84
CA LEU A 202 -11.55 -34.25 3.59
C LEU A 202 -10.33 -33.63 2.89
N ALA A 203 -10.46 -33.22 1.62
CA ALA A 203 -9.37 -32.60 0.88
C ALA A 203 -9.87 -31.40 0.05
N PRO A 204 -9.15 -30.26 0.07
CA PRO A 204 -9.43 -29.16 -0.84
C PRO A 204 -9.11 -29.58 -2.29
N PRO A 205 -9.83 -29.05 -3.29
CA PRO A 205 -9.54 -29.31 -4.68
C PRO A 205 -8.15 -28.77 -5.07
N PRO A 206 -7.51 -29.32 -6.11
CA PRO A 206 -6.12 -29.01 -6.49
C PRO A 206 -5.88 -27.55 -6.90
N ASP A 207 -6.94 -26.79 -7.18
CA ASP A 207 -6.93 -25.36 -7.53
C ASP A 207 -7.31 -24.44 -6.35
N TYR A 208 -7.53 -24.98 -5.15
CA TYR A 208 -7.84 -24.19 -3.96
C TYR A 208 -6.68 -23.25 -3.62
N ARG A 209 -6.91 -21.94 -3.74
CA ARG A 209 -5.90 -20.91 -3.47
C ARG A 209 -5.76 -20.52 -2.00
N GLY A 210 -6.53 -21.15 -1.11
CA GLY A 210 -6.61 -20.72 0.28
C GLY A 210 -7.63 -19.59 0.48
N PRO A 211 -7.90 -19.20 1.73
CA PRO A 211 -8.73 -18.05 2.02
C PRO A 211 -8.09 -16.76 1.49
N ARG A 212 -8.94 -15.84 1.05
CA ARG A 212 -8.58 -14.51 0.57
C ARG A 212 -9.39 -13.45 1.29
N TRP A 213 -8.79 -12.29 1.41
CA TRP A 213 -9.33 -11.14 2.10
C TRP A 213 -9.54 -10.00 1.12
N ARG A 214 -10.59 -9.23 1.31
CA ARG A 214 -10.88 -8.02 0.54
C ARG A 214 -10.70 -6.81 1.44
N TYR A 215 -9.94 -5.82 0.99
CA TYR A 215 -9.88 -4.50 1.64
C TYR A 215 -11.24 -3.81 1.58
N THR A 216 -11.62 -3.16 2.67
CA THR A 216 -12.96 -2.55 2.83
C THR A 216 -12.90 -1.04 2.98
N HIS A 217 -11.71 -0.45 3.13
CA HIS A 217 -11.56 0.97 3.41
C HIS A 217 -10.58 1.64 2.45
N GLY A 218 -10.88 2.90 2.17
CA GLY A 218 -10.00 3.77 1.42
C GLY A 218 -10.26 5.24 1.70
N ILE A 219 -9.37 6.08 1.19
CA ILE A 219 -9.46 7.54 1.25
C ILE A 219 -9.65 8.04 -0.18
N PRO A 220 -10.80 8.63 -0.52
CA PRO A 220 -11.09 9.09 -1.88
C PRO A 220 -10.09 10.16 -2.36
N LEU A 221 -9.91 10.24 -3.68
CA LEU A 221 -9.05 11.22 -4.32
C LEU A 221 -9.33 12.66 -3.89
N GLU A 222 -10.60 13.04 -3.82
CA GLU A 222 -11.03 14.36 -3.40
C GLU A 222 -10.65 14.67 -1.94
N SER A 223 -10.47 13.65 -1.10
CA SER A 223 -10.12 13.79 0.32
C SER A 223 -8.60 13.90 0.53
N PHE A 224 -7.79 13.07 -0.15
CA PHE A 224 -6.34 13.10 0.06
C PHE A 224 -5.62 14.13 -0.81
N ARG A 225 -6.13 14.46 -2.00
CA ARG A 225 -5.48 15.42 -2.90
C ARG A 225 -5.20 16.78 -2.23
N PRO A 226 -6.12 17.38 -1.46
CA PRO A 226 -5.86 18.63 -0.74
C PRO A 226 -4.75 18.55 0.32
N LEU A 227 -4.38 17.34 0.76
CA LEU A 227 -3.28 17.13 1.72
C LEU A 227 -1.90 17.25 1.05
N LEU A 228 -1.80 17.11 -0.28
CA LEU A 228 -0.53 17.26 -0.99
C LEU A 228 0.01 18.70 -0.95
N LYS A 229 -0.85 19.70 -0.73
CA LYS A 229 -0.49 21.13 -0.66
C LYS A 229 0.36 21.62 -1.84
N LEU A 230 0.09 21.08 -3.02
CA LEU A 230 0.74 21.50 -4.26
C LEU A 230 -0.04 22.65 -4.89
N ASP A 231 0.67 23.67 -5.35
CA ASP A 231 0.08 24.76 -6.13
C ASP A 231 -0.45 24.20 -7.47
N PRO A 232 -1.63 24.65 -7.93
CA PRO A 232 -2.26 24.16 -9.15
C PRO A 232 -1.51 24.54 -10.44
#